data_AF-A0A939A362-F1
#
_entry.id   AF-A0A939A362-F1
#
_cell.length_a   1.000
_cell.length_b   1.000
_cell.length_c   1.000
_cell.angle_alpha   90.00
_cell.angle_beta   90.00
_cell.angle_gamma   90.00
#
_symmetry.space_group_name_H-M   'P 1'
#
loop_
_entity.id
_entity.type
_entity.pdbx_description
1 polymer ?
#
loop_
_entity_poly.entity_id
_entity_poly.type
_entity_poly.pdbx_seq_one_letter_code
_entity_poly.pdbx_strand_id
1 'polypeptide(L)'
;MRPSNSVWQGNFGYWQNSFIHNNLLVIGYTGWKGFQSFGRGVVICDVDTKVTHPTNTSVDTVPFTLQFLPSDLIGFYLRSFQDSGAISQSICSSMISSILPAIATYNPHQDILLVLKAEPQFEVNFLHQLKITPPDCYEQVCKRWSEFKPSLMP
;
A
#
# COMPACT_ATOMS: atom_id res chain seq x y z
N MET A 1 15.24 0.79 38.59
CA MET A 1 14.71 1.90 37.79
C MET A 1 14.78 1.49 36.32
N ARG A 2 13.63 1.45 35.63
CA ARG A 2 13.49 1.03 34.23
C ARG A 2 13.27 2.30 33.38
N PRO A 3 13.83 2.45 32.18
CA PRO A 3 13.49 3.56 31.30
C PRO A 3 12.00 3.46 30.92
N SER A 4 11.28 4.56 31.04
CA SER A 4 9.82 4.66 30.95
C SER A 4 9.23 4.54 29.53
N ASN A 5 9.97 4.01 28.54
CA ASN A 5 9.54 3.95 27.14
C ASN A 5 9.86 2.63 26.42
N SER A 6 10.04 1.51 27.14
CA SER A 6 10.17 0.20 26.48
C SER A 6 8.79 -0.36 26.12
N VAL A 7 8.27 0.02 24.94
CA VAL A 7 7.16 -0.72 24.31
C VAL A 7 7.71 -2.10 23.99
N TRP A 8 7.26 -3.10 24.75
CA TRP A 8 7.53 -4.50 24.46
C TRP A 8 6.88 -4.84 23.11
N GLN A 9 7.67 -4.73 22.04
CA GLN A 9 7.30 -5.19 20.70
C GLN A 9 7.45 -6.70 20.64
N GLY A 10 6.40 -7.39 21.09
CA GLY A 10 6.20 -8.79 20.80
C GLY A 10 5.94 -8.98 19.31
N ASN A 11 6.92 -9.58 18.64
CA ASN A 11 6.83 -10.55 17.54
C ASN A 11 5.45 -10.66 16.82
N PHE A 12 5.39 -10.16 15.58
CA PHE A 12 4.33 -10.29 14.56
C PHE A 12 3.04 -9.45 14.71
N GLY A 13 2.75 -8.60 13.71
CA GLY A 13 1.36 -8.39 13.26
C GLY A 13 0.86 -6.97 12.91
N TYR A 14 1.56 -5.87 13.22
CA TYR A 14 0.99 -4.51 13.02
C TYR A 14 1.89 -3.53 12.29
N TRP A 15 2.96 -4.01 11.63
CA TRP A 15 3.84 -3.12 10.88
C TRP A 15 3.08 -2.46 9.72
N GLN A 16 2.09 -3.13 9.13
CA GLN A 16 1.29 -2.62 8.01
C GLN A 16 0.57 -1.32 8.38
N ASN A 17 -0.12 -1.29 9.52
CA ASN A 17 -0.83 -0.09 9.97
C ASN A 17 0.13 1.07 10.22
N SER A 18 1.27 0.80 10.88
CA SER A 18 2.30 1.82 11.11
C SER A 18 2.90 2.31 9.79
N PHE A 19 3.17 1.40 8.86
CA PHE A 19 3.72 1.70 7.54
C PHE A 19 2.75 2.54 6.71
N ILE A 20 1.48 2.15 6.64
CA ILE A 20 0.43 2.88 5.93
C ILE A 20 0.27 4.27 6.54
N HIS A 21 0.29 4.38 7.87
CA HIS A 21 0.19 5.67 8.55
C HIS A 21 1.37 6.58 8.19
N ASN A 22 2.61 6.07 8.28
CA ASN A 22 3.82 6.84 8.01
C ASN A 22 3.95 7.24 6.53
N ASN A 23 3.42 6.41 5.62
CA ASN A 23 3.51 6.62 4.18
C ASN A 23 2.20 7.07 3.52
N LEU A 24 1.21 7.51 4.32
CA LEU A 24 -0.13 7.85 3.81
C LEU A 24 -0.09 8.94 2.73
N LEU A 25 0.80 9.92 2.85
CA LEU A 25 0.93 11.01 1.88
C LEU A 25 1.38 10.51 0.50
N VAL A 26 2.38 9.63 0.45
CA VAL A 26 2.88 9.08 -0.83
C VAL A 26 1.93 8.05 -1.43
N ILE A 27 1.26 7.26 -0.59
CA ILE A 27 0.19 6.34 -1.00
C ILE A 27 -0.97 7.13 -1.62
N GLY A 28 -1.43 8.18 -0.93
CA GLY A 28 -2.50 9.07 -1.39
C GLY A 28 -2.13 9.83 -2.67
N TYR A 29 -0.91 10.36 -2.76
CA TYR A 29 -0.39 10.97 -3.98
C TYR A 29 -0.43 10.01 -5.16
N THR A 30 0.03 8.76 -4.96
CA THR A 30 0.07 7.74 -6.01
C THR A 30 -1.33 7.35 -6.45
N GLY A 31 -2.23 7.13 -5.49
CA GLY A 31 -3.63 6.81 -5.73
C GLY A 31 -4.35 7.91 -6.52
N TRP A 32 -4.19 9.16 -6.11
CA TRP A 32 -4.84 10.30 -6.76
C TRP A 32 -4.26 10.56 -8.16
N LYS A 33 -2.93 10.59 -8.30
CA LYS A 33 -2.26 10.77 -9.60
C LYS A 33 -2.66 9.68 -10.60
N GLY A 34 -2.71 8.42 -10.14
CA GLY A 34 -3.16 7.29 -10.93
C GLY A 34 -4.63 7.43 -11.35
N PHE A 35 -5.49 7.81 -10.41
CA PHE A 35 -6.91 8.08 -10.68
C PHE A 35 -7.12 9.16 -11.74
N GLN A 36 -6.39 10.28 -11.64
CA GLN A 36 -6.46 11.36 -12.62
C GLN A 36 -6.04 10.92 -14.03
N SER A 37 -5.16 9.92 -14.14
CA SER A 37 -4.61 9.46 -15.41
C SER A 37 -5.41 8.32 -16.05
N PHE A 38 -5.93 7.40 -15.24
CA PHE A 38 -6.49 6.12 -15.72
C PHE A 38 -7.89 5.80 -15.16
N GLY A 39 -8.45 6.65 -14.30
CA GLY A 39 -9.69 6.36 -13.60
C GLY A 39 -9.50 5.39 -12.44
N ARG A 40 -10.54 4.59 -12.12
CA ARG A 40 -10.52 3.71 -10.94
C ARG A 40 -9.45 2.62 -11.05
N GLY A 41 -8.86 2.28 -9.92
CA GLY A 41 -7.79 1.29 -9.85
C GLY A 41 -7.36 1.03 -8.41
N VAL A 42 -6.17 0.47 -8.27
CA VAL A 42 -5.59 0.08 -6.98
C VAL A 42 -4.15 0.54 -6.89
N VAL A 43 -3.75 1.00 -5.70
CA VAL A 43 -2.33 1.27 -5.42
C VAL A 43 -1.69 -0.04 -5.00
N ILE A 44 -0.61 -0.44 -5.66
CA ILE A 44 0.24 -1.55 -5.23
C ILE A 44 1.45 -0.97 -4.52
N CYS A 45 1.71 -1.46 -3.31
CA CYS A 45 2.90 -1.14 -2.55
C CYS A 45 3.71 -2.43 -2.32
N ASP A 46 4.90 -2.51 -2.91
CA ASP A 46 5.83 -3.63 -2.69
C ASP A 46 6.89 -3.20 -1.68
N VAL A 47 6.89 -3.84 -0.52
CA VAL A 47 7.77 -3.56 0.61
C VAL A 47 8.82 -4.66 0.70
N ASP A 48 10.10 -4.28 0.85
CA ASP A 48 11.20 -5.22 1.01
C ASP A 48 10.91 -6.20 2.18
N THR A 49 11.19 -7.49 1.94
CA THR A 49 10.95 -8.60 2.89
C THR A 49 11.68 -8.42 4.22
N LYS A 50 12.67 -7.52 4.30
CA LYS A 50 13.26 -7.09 5.57
C LYS A 50 12.24 -6.56 6.58
N VAL A 51 11.08 -6.07 6.17
CA VAL A 51 10.03 -5.62 7.10
C VAL A 51 9.44 -6.76 7.94
N THR A 52 9.46 -7.98 7.41
CA THR A 52 8.96 -9.17 8.10
C THR A 52 10.05 -9.88 8.90
N HIS A 53 11.30 -9.39 8.85
CA HIS A 53 12.41 -9.98 9.57
C HIS A 53 12.33 -9.64 11.08
N PRO A 54 12.45 -10.63 11.98
CA PRO A 54 12.24 -10.44 13.42
C PRO A 54 13.26 -9.51 14.11
N THR A 55 14.36 -9.17 13.42
CA THR A 55 15.38 -8.25 13.92
C THR A 55 15.19 -6.81 13.46
N ASN A 56 14.18 -6.54 12.64
CA ASN A 56 13.95 -5.19 12.13
C ASN A 56 13.27 -4.33 13.21
N THR A 57 14.00 -3.33 13.69
CA THR A 57 13.59 -2.46 14.79
C THR A 57 13.04 -1.11 14.30
N SER A 58 13.07 -0.84 12.99
CA SER A 58 12.56 0.40 12.41
C SER A 58 11.90 0.19 11.05
N VAL A 59 10.58 0.35 11.03
CA VAL A 59 9.76 0.33 9.80
C VAL A 59 10.07 1.52 8.89
N ASP A 60 10.63 2.61 9.45
CA ASP A 60 10.88 3.88 8.74
C ASP A 60 12.01 3.81 7.71
N THR A 61 12.81 2.74 7.73
CA THR A 61 13.96 2.57 6.81
C THR A 61 13.75 1.50 5.75
N VAL A 62 12.58 0.86 5.71
CA VAL A 62 12.36 -0.22 4.76
C VAL A 62 12.09 0.36 3.37
N PRO A 63 12.89 -0.01 2.35
CA PRO A 63 12.61 0.36 0.98
C PRO A 63 11.26 -0.20 0.52
N PHE A 64 10.50 0.61 -0.21
CA PHE A 64 9.27 0.18 -0.84
C PHE A 64 9.11 0.87 -2.19
N THR A 65 8.30 0.26 -3.05
CA THR A 65 7.87 0.86 -4.31
C THR A 65 6.37 1.07 -4.30
N LEU A 66 5.90 2.10 -5.00
CA LEU A 66 4.50 2.40 -5.18
C LEU A 66 4.19 2.49 -6.68
N GLN A 67 3.13 1.80 -7.08
CA GLN A 67 2.61 1.87 -8.44
C GLN A 67 1.10 1.89 -8.41
N PHE A 68 0.50 2.59 -9.38
CA PHE A 68 -0.95 2.55 -9.57
C PHE A 68 -1.27 1.56 -10.67
N LEU A 69 -2.22 0.67 -10.41
CA LEU A 69 -2.70 -0.32 -11.35
C LEU A 69 -4.16 -0.02 -11.73
N PRO A 70 -4.41 0.34 -13.00
CA PRO A 70 -5.76 0.57 -13.53
C PRO A 70 -6.67 -0.66 -13.41
N SER A 71 -7.97 -0.44 -13.22
CA SER A 71 -8.95 -1.50 -12.96
C SER A 71 -8.98 -2.62 -14.02
N ASP A 72 -8.75 -2.29 -15.28
CA ASP A 72 -8.72 -3.19 -16.43
C ASP A 72 -7.49 -4.12 -16.44
N LEU A 73 -6.40 -3.74 -15.76
CA LEU A 73 -5.15 -4.50 -15.71
C LEU A 73 -5.04 -5.42 -14.49
N ILE A 74 -5.91 -5.29 -13.50
CA ILE A 74 -5.82 -6.02 -12.22
C ILE A 74 -5.96 -7.53 -12.39
N GLY A 75 -6.90 -7.95 -13.25
CA GLY A 75 -7.09 -9.37 -13.53
C GLY A 75 -5.84 -10.01 -14.14
N PHE A 76 -5.16 -9.30 -15.05
CA PHE A 76 -3.91 -9.76 -15.64
C PHE A 76 -2.78 -9.78 -14.62
N TYR A 77 -2.67 -8.72 -13.80
CA TYR A 77 -1.65 -8.62 -12.76
C TYR A 77 -1.75 -9.78 -11.77
N LEU A 78 -2.92 -10.04 -11.17
CA LEU A 78 -3.09 -11.10 -10.18
C LEU A 78 -2.84 -12.51 -10.77
N ARG A 79 -3.27 -12.75 -12.01
CA ARG A 79 -2.98 -14.02 -12.70
C ARG A 79 -1.48 -14.23 -12.93
N SER A 80 -0.72 -13.17 -13.22
CA SER A 80 0.73 -13.30 -13.38
C SER A 80 1.44 -13.82 -12.12
N PHE A 81 0.94 -13.48 -10.92
CA PHE A 81 1.45 -14.04 -9.64
C PHE A 81 1.03 -15.48 -9.40
N GLN A 82 -0.16 -15.85 -9.87
CA GLN A 82 -0.61 -17.22 -9.82
C GLN A 82 0.24 -18.10 -10.75
N ASP A 83 0.50 -17.65 -11.97
CA ASP A 83 1.27 -18.37 -12.98
C ASP A 83 2.75 -18.52 -12.58
N SER A 84 3.31 -17.54 -11.85
CA SER A 84 4.66 -17.62 -11.29
C SER A 84 4.76 -18.47 -10.02
N GLY A 85 3.64 -18.94 -9.48
CA GLY A 85 3.58 -19.71 -8.23
C GLY A 85 3.73 -18.86 -6.96
N ALA A 86 3.74 -17.54 -7.07
CA ALA A 86 3.85 -16.63 -5.92
C ALA A 86 2.59 -16.64 -5.03
N ILE A 87 1.42 -16.86 -5.61
CA ILE A 87 0.15 -17.04 -4.89
C ILE A 87 -0.59 -18.29 -5.37
N SER A 88 -1.34 -18.93 -4.48
CA SER A 88 -2.17 -20.08 -4.85
C SER A 88 -3.42 -19.63 -5.63
N GLN A 89 -4.00 -20.55 -6.41
CA GLN A 89 -5.27 -20.31 -7.12
C GLN A 89 -6.40 -19.84 -6.21
N SER A 90 -6.46 -20.37 -4.98
CA SER A 90 -7.46 -19.98 -3.99
C SER A 90 -7.26 -18.54 -3.50
N ILE A 91 -6.01 -18.12 -3.26
CA ILE A 91 -5.67 -16.75 -2.87
C ILE A 91 -5.97 -15.78 -4.01
N CYS A 92 -5.55 -16.12 -5.25
CA CYS A 92 -5.82 -15.31 -6.44
C CYS A 92 -7.33 -15.07 -6.62
N SER A 93 -8.15 -16.13 -6.54
CA SER A 93 -9.60 -16.03 -6.65
C SER A 93 -10.22 -15.17 -5.55
N SER A 94 -9.77 -15.34 -4.30
CA SER A 94 -10.23 -14.54 -3.14
C SER A 94 -9.85 -13.06 -3.27
N MET A 95 -8.68 -12.76 -3.83
CA MET A 95 -8.25 -11.38 -4.07
C MET A 95 -9.07 -10.73 -5.17
N ILE A 96 -9.29 -11.43 -6.28
CA ILE A 96 -10.12 -10.94 -7.39
C ILE A 96 -11.55 -10.66 -6.90
N SER A 97 -12.14 -11.57 -6.12
CA SER A 97 -13.50 -11.41 -5.61
C SER A 97 -13.63 -10.27 -4.59
N SER A 98 -12.56 -9.92 -3.88
CA SER A 98 -12.55 -8.81 -2.92
C SER A 98 -12.24 -7.46 -3.58
N ILE A 99 -11.28 -7.43 -4.51
CA ILE A 99 -10.76 -6.21 -5.12
C ILE A 99 -11.73 -5.66 -6.18
N LEU A 100 -12.25 -6.50 -7.08
CA LEU A 100 -13.06 -6.00 -8.21
C LEU A 100 -14.32 -5.24 -7.75
N PRO A 101 -15.11 -5.73 -6.78
CA PRO A 101 -16.26 -4.99 -6.27
C PRO A 101 -15.86 -3.71 -5.54
N ALA A 102 -14.76 -3.74 -4.77
CA ALA A 102 -14.26 -2.56 -4.05
C ALA A 102 -13.86 -1.45 -5.03
N ILE A 103 -13.21 -1.77 -6.14
CA ILE A 103 -12.81 -0.81 -7.18
C ILE A 103 -14.02 -0.17 -7.85
N ALA A 104 -15.06 -0.95 -8.12
CA ALA A 104 -16.27 -0.45 -8.75
C ALA A 104 -17.01 0.57 -7.85
N THR A 105 -16.82 0.50 -6.52
CA THR A 105 -17.70 1.19 -5.56
C THR A 105 -17.02 2.26 -4.72
N TYR A 106 -15.70 2.22 -4.51
CA TYR A 106 -15.02 3.22 -3.65
C TYR A 106 -15.15 4.67 -4.16
N ASN A 107 -14.94 5.66 -3.30
CA ASN A 107 -14.86 7.05 -3.75
C ASN A 107 -13.40 7.50 -3.83
N PRO A 108 -12.81 7.69 -5.02
CA PRO A 108 -11.40 8.12 -5.17
C PRO A 108 -11.07 9.47 -4.54
N HIS A 109 -12.07 10.29 -4.21
CA HIS A 109 -11.87 11.56 -3.51
C HIS A 109 -11.70 11.40 -2.00
N GLN A 110 -12.00 10.24 -1.43
CA GLN A 110 -12.03 10.00 0.02
C GLN A 110 -11.33 8.70 0.43
N ASP A 111 -11.30 7.72 -0.47
CA ASP A 111 -10.87 6.37 -0.21
C ASP A 111 -9.72 5.97 -1.14
N ILE A 112 -8.89 5.04 -0.67
CA ILE A 112 -7.81 4.43 -1.43
C ILE A 112 -7.93 2.92 -1.28
N LEU A 113 -7.94 2.19 -2.40
CA LEU A 113 -7.70 0.76 -2.37
C LEU A 113 -6.20 0.50 -2.51
N LEU A 114 -5.63 -0.20 -1.54
CA LEU A 114 -4.21 -0.49 -1.43
C LEU A 114 -4.00 -1.99 -1.38
N VAL A 115 -3.08 -2.51 -2.18
CA VAL A 115 -2.50 -3.85 -2.03
C VAL A 115 -1.10 -3.67 -1.48
N LEU A 116 -0.89 -4.15 -0.26
CA LEU A 116 0.41 -4.17 0.38
C LEU A 116 1.02 -5.56 0.19
N LYS A 117 2.24 -5.59 -0.36
CA LYS A 117 3.01 -6.81 -0.63
C LYS A 117 4.29 -6.77 0.19
N ALA A 118 4.57 -7.85 0.89
CA ALA A 118 5.84 -8.12 1.54
C ALA A 118 6.04 -9.64 1.51
N GLU A 119 6.76 -10.15 0.51
CA GLU A 119 6.76 -11.60 0.22
C GLU A 119 7.05 -12.46 1.45
N PRO A 120 6.29 -13.55 1.67
CA PRO A 120 5.20 -14.08 0.83
C PRO A 120 3.80 -13.49 1.14
N GLN A 121 3.71 -12.44 1.96
CA GLN A 121 2.46 -11.87 2.43
C GLN A 121 1.89 -10.84 1.45
N PHE A 122 0.58 -10.90 1.26
CA PHE A 122 -0.18 -9.95 0.47
C PHE A 122 -1.45 -9.57 1.23
N GLU A 123 -1.75 -8.28 1.30
CA GLU A 123 -2.88 -7.75 2.05
C GLU A 123 -3.63 -6.68 1.25
N VAL A 124 -4.94 -6.83 1.15
CA VAL A 124 -5.82 -5.84 0.51
C VAL A 124 -6.39 -4.95 1.60
N ASN A 125 -6.07 -3.67 1.53
CA ASN A 125 -6.47 -2.64 2.48
C ASN A 125 -7.44 -1.67 1.80
N PHE A 126 -8.63 -1.53 2.38
CA PHE A 126 -9.58 -0.48 2.01
C PHE A 126 -9.43 0.70 2.96
N LEU A 127 -8.68 1.72 2.52
CA LEU A 127 -8.41 2.91 3.31
C LEU A 127 -9.55 3.91 3.12
N HIS A 128 -10.49 3.92 4.06
CA HIS A 128 -11.65 4.82 4.05
C HIS A 128 -11.58 5.84 5.19
N GLN A 129 -12.40 6.89 5.13
CA GLN A 129 -12.50 7.91 6.18
C GLN A 129 -11.13 8.49 6.57
N LEU A 130 -10.28 8.72 5.56
CA LEU A 130 -8.95 9.25 5.76
C LEU A 130 -9.01 10.69 6.31
N LYS A 131 -8.16 10.97 7.31
CA LYS A 131 -8.03 12.34 7.85
C LYS A 131 -7.49 13.34 6.83
N ILE A 132 -6.72 12.85 5.86
CA ILE A 132 -6.19 13.61 4.73
C ILE A 132 -6.66 12.89 3.48
N THR A 133 -7.40 13.60 2.63
CA THR A 133 -8.01 12.98 1.44
C THR A 133 -6.95 12.72 0.35
N PRO A 134 -7.20 11.82 -0.61
CA PRO A 134 -6.25 11.59 -1.71
C PRO A 134 -5.89 12.87 -2.50
N PRO A 135 -6.82 13.78 -2.84
CA PRO A 135 -6.49 15.08 -3.41
C PRO A 135 -5.56 15.92 -2.52
N ASP A 136 -5.82 15.98 -1.21
CA ASP A 136 -5.00 16.75 -0.27
C ASP A 136 -3.59 16.15 -0.13
N CYS A 137 -3.47 14.82 -0.12
CA CYS A 137 -2.19 14.12 -0.17
C CYS A 137 -1.40 14.54 -1.43
N TYR A 138 -2.07 14.58 -2.58
CA TYR A 138 -1.45 15.01 -3.83
C TYR A 138 -0.92 16.44 -3.75
N GLU A 139 -1.75 17.38 -3.26
CA GLU A 139 -1.33 18.77 -3.10
C GLU A 139 -0.14 18.92 -2.16
N GLN A 140 -0.17 18.24 -1.01
CA GLN A 140 0.90 18.31 -0.01
C GLN A 140 2.22 17.78 -0.55
N VAL A 141 2.20 16.65 -1.26
CA VAL A 141 3.40 16.07 -1.89
C VAL A 141 3.93 17.00 -2.99
N CYS A 142 3.06 17.57 -3.83
CA CYS A 142 3.47 18.53 -4.85
C CYS A 142 4.11 19.79 -4.24
N LYS A 143 3.55 20.33 -3.15
CA LYS A 143 4.09 21.51 -2.43
C LYS A 143 5.45 21.23 -1.77
N ARG A 144 5.69 19.99 -1.33
CA ARG A 144 6.90 19.57 -0.60
C ARG A 144 7.73 18.55 -1.40
N TRP A 145 7.72 18.65 -2.73
CA TRP A 145 8.29 17.64 -3.63
C TRP A 145 9.75 17.28 -3.30
N SER A 146 10.55 18.24 -2.82
CA SER A 146 11.94 18.02 -2.41
C SER A 146 12.11 16.98 -1.30
N GLU A 147 11.12 16.83 -0.42
CA GLU A 147 11.15 15.88 0.71
C GLU A 147 10.78 14.45 0.27
N PHE A 148 10.00 14.32 -0.81
CA PHE A 148 9.46 13.02 -1.25
C PHE A 148 10.19 12.41 -2.45
N LYS A 149 11.13 13.14 -3.06
CA LYS A 149 11.94 12.65 -4.20
C LYS A 149 12.50 11.23 -4.03
N PRO A 150 13.09 10.84 -2.88
CA PRO A 150 13.69 9.50 -2.72
C PRO A 150 12.69 8.35 -2.75
N SER A 151 11.42 8.60 -2.37
CA SER A 151 10.38 7.58 -2.15
C SER A 151 9.47 7.38 -3.36
N LEU A 152 9.55 8.26 -4.36
CA LEU A 152 8.66 8.30 -5.54
C LEU A 152 9.40 8.03 -6.86
N MET A 153 10.69 7.66 -6.81
CA MET A 153 11.42 7.22 -8.00
C MET A 153 11.12 5.73 -8.29
N PRO A 154 10.87 5.37 -9.56
CA PRO A 154 10.65 3.99 -9.98
C PRO A 154 11.91 3.12 -9.88
#